data_AF-A0A094FLK8-F1
#
_entry.id   AF-A0A094FLK8-F1
#
_cell.length_a   1.000
_cell.length_b   1.000
_cell.length_c   1.000
_cell.angle_alpha   90.00
_cell.angle_beta   90.00
_cell.angle_gamma   90.00
#
_symmetry.space_group_name_H-M   'P 1'
#
loop_
_entity.id
_entity.type
_entity.pdbx_description
1 polymer ?
#
loop_
_entity_poly.entity_id
_entity_poly.type
_entity_poly.pdbx_seq_one_letter_code
_entity_poly.pdbx_strand_id
1 'polypeptide(L)'
;METEAMQASRSSASSILALAKVAAYFKAPAVLTTSFETGPNGAIVKNLPEMLPNAPLIRRPGQINAMDNEYFFNAVKATGKNQVIISGVLTEVCVAFPALSLIEQGYDVFVVTDASGTFK
;
A
#
# COMPACT_ATOMS: atom_id res chain seq x y z
N MET A 1 24.87 2.39 -9.93
CA MET A 1 24.08 2.00 -8.75
C MET A 1 22.88 2.93 -8.55
N GLU A 2 23.00 4.26 -8.75
CA GLU A 2 21.86 5.21 -8.69
C GLU A 2 20.84 5.13 -9.84
N THR A 3 21.21 4.58 -11.01
CA THR A 3 20.33 4.52 -12.19
C THR A 3 19.22 3.47 -12.07
N GLU A 4 19.50 2.39 -11.35
CA GLU A 4 18.63 1.21 -11.30
C GLU A 4 17.57 1.28 -10.21
N ALA A 5 17.91 1.85 -9.05
CA ALA A 5 16.94 2.16 -7.98
C ALA A 5 15.92 3.20 -8.46
N MET A 6 16.35 4.16 -9.29
CA MET A 6 15.47 5.15 -9.90
C MET A 6 14.61 4.58 -11.03
N GLN A 7 15.08 3.56 -11.77
CA GLN A 7 14.25 2.82 -12.74
C GLN A 7 13.23 1.89 -12.06
N ALA A 8 13.61 1.18 -10.98
CA ALA A 8 12.69 0.39 -10.16
C ALA A 8 11.59 1.29 -9.57
N SER A 9 11.99 2.44 -8.98
CA SER A 9 11.12 3.50 -8.50
C SER A 9 10.15 4.03 -9.58
N ARG A 10 10.62 4.27 -10.81
CA ARG A 10 9.76 4.72 -11.93
C ARG A 10 8.79 3.64 -12.42
N SER A 11 9.22 2.38 -12.45
CA SER A 11 8.37 1.26 -12.90
C SER A 11 7.25 0.97 -11.91
N SER A 12 7.55 0.88 -10.62
CA SER A 12 6.54 0.64 -9.58
C SER A 12 5.57 1.80 -9.45
N ALA A 13 6.01 3.06 -9.62
CA ALA A 13 5.11 4.21 -9.58
C ALA A 13 4.04 4.16 -10.68
N SER A 14 4.40 3.76 -11.90
CA SER A 14 3.41 3.58 -12.99
C SER A 14 2.42 2.46 -12.69
N SER A 15 2.90 1.32 -12.18
CA SER A 15 2.05 0.18 -11.82
C SER A 15 1.11 0.47 -10.65
N ILE A 16 1.58 1.20 -9.63
CA ILE A 16 0.74 1.67 -8.50
C ILE A 16 -0.39 2.57 -9.01
N LEU A 17 -0.08 3.52 -9.91
CA LEU A 17 -1.11 4.39 -10.50
C LEU A 17 -2.08 3.60 -11.39
N ALA A 18 -1.61 2.58 -12.12
CA ALA A 18 -2.49 1.69 -12.88
C ALA A 18 -3.43 0.90 -11.95
N LEU A 19 -2.91 0.32 -10.87
CA LEU A 19 -3.71 -0.38 -9.86
C LEU A 19 -4.77 0.53 -9.23
N ALA A 20 -4.41 1.77 -8.91
CA ALA A 20 -5.34 2.76 -8.38
C ALA A 20 -6.47 3.09 -9.37
N LYS A 21 -6.17 3.19 -10.68
CA LYS A 21 -7.20 3.36 -11.73
C LYS A 21 -8.14 2.16 -11.78
N VAL A 22 -7.62 0.94 -11.66
CA VAL A 22 -8.43 -0.29 -11.62
C VAL A 22 -9.35 -0.27 -10.41
N ALA A 23 -8.83 0.04 -9.21
CA ALA A 23 -9.64 0.15 -8.00
C ALA A 23 -10.76 1.20 -8.15
N ALA A 24 -10.44 2.38 -8.70
CA ALA A 24 -11.43 3.43 -8.96
C ALA A 24 -12.49 2.99 -9.99
N TYR A 25 -12.08 2.33 -11.09
CA TYR A 25 -12.99 1.83 -12.13
C TYR A 25 -14.01 0.83 -11.58
N PHE A 26 -13.54 -0.12 -10.78
CA PHE A 26 -14.40 -1.12 -10.12
C PHE A 26 -15.13 -0.59 -8.87
N LYS A 27 -14.88 0.67 -8.48
CA LYS A 27 -15.39 1.26 -7.23
C LYS A 27 -15.06 0.40 -6.01
N ALA A 28 -13.89 -0.23 -6.03
CA ALA A 28 -13.41 -1.03 -4.91
C ALA A 28 -13.09 -0.10 -3.73
N PRO A 29 -13.45 -0.45 -2.49
CA PRO A 29 -13.00 0.29 -1.32
C PRO A 29 -11.48 0.19 -1.23
N ALA A 30 -10.82 1.30 -0.94
CA ALA A 30 -9.37 1.38 -0.83
C ALA A 30 -8.98 2.02 0.49
N VAL A 31 -7.81 1.63 1.02
CA VAL A 31 -7.17 2.23 2.18
C VAL A 31 -5.76 2.61 1.76
N LEU A 32 -5.40 3.88 1.94
CA LEU A 32 -4.05 4.38 1.67
C LEU A 32 -3.29 4.49 2.99
N THR A 33 -1.98 4.26 2.97
CA THR A 33 -1.17 4.41 4.18
C THR A 33 0.26 4.79 3.85
N THR A 34 0.88 5.56 4.75
CA THR A 34 2.30 5.93 4.71
C THR A 34 2.99 5.52 6.00
N SER A 35 4.31 5.30 5.93
CA SER A 35 5.15 5.05 7.10
C SER A 35 6.20 6.15 7.21
N PHE A 36 6.17 6.91 8.29
CA PHE A 36 7.10 8.00 8.59
C PHE A 36 7.32 8.99 7.42
N GLU A 37 6.22 9.52 6.87
CA GLU A 37 6.23 10.29 5.62
C GLU A 37 6.98 11.63 5.67
N THR A 38 7.17 12.18 6.87
CA THR A 38 7.97 13.40 7.09
C THR A 38 9.46 13.10 7.30
N GLY A 39 9.83 11.82 7.33
CA GLY A 39 11.20 11.33 7.48
C GLY A 39 11.78 10.81 6.16
N PRO A 40 12.81 9.94 6.24
CA PRO A 40 13.53 9.42 5.07
C PRO A 40 12.66 8.65 4.05
N ASN A 41 11.50 8.13 4.47
CA ASN A 41 10.59 7.38 3.60
C ASN A 41 9.84 8.28 2.61
N GLY A 42 9.68 9.58 2.94
CA GLY A 42 9.00 10.55 2.10
C GLY A 42 7.49 10.33 1.96
N ALA A 43 6.86 11.23 1.19
CA ALA A 43 5.43 11.21 0.95
C ALA A 43 4.98 10.09 0.01
N ILE A 44 3.68 9.76 0.06
CA ILE A 44 3.04 8.83 -0.88
C ILE A 44 3.18 9.33 -2.33
N VAL A 45 3.08 8.41 -3.29
CA VAL A 45 3.08 8.72 -4.74
C VAL A 45 2.09 9.85 -5.05
N LYS A 46 2.59 10.89 -5.73
CA LYS A 46 1.81 12.07 -6.11
C LYS A 46 0.57 11.66 -6.91
N ASN A 47 -0.55 12.37 -6.70
CA ASN A 47 -1.86 12.14 -7.30
C ASN A 47 -2.61 10.87 -6.85
N LEU A 48 -1.97 9.93 -6.12
CA LEU A 48 -2.67 8.73 -5.65
C LEU A 48 -3.88 9.04 -4.76
N PRO A 49 -3.81 9.98 -3.78
CA PRO A 49 -4.98 10.38 -3.01
C PRO A 49 -6.09 11.03 -3.85
N GLU A 50 -5.73 11.78 -4.90
CA GLU A 50 -6.70 12.43 -5.80
C GLU A 50 -7.46 11.40 -6.65
N MET A 51 -6.81 10.27 -6.99
CA MET A 51 -7.41 9.18 -7.75
C MET A 51 -8.36 8.31 -6.92
N LEU A 52 -8.16 8.30 -5.60
CA LEU A 52 -8.96 7.54 -4.64
C LEU A 52 -9.45 8.48 -3.51
N PRO A 53 -10.27 9.50 -3.82
CA PRO A 53 -10.56 10.60 -2.90
C PRO A 53 -11.35 10.18 -1.65
N ASN A 54 -12.03 9.03 -1.70
CA ASN A 54 -12.79 8.48 -0.58
C ASN A 54 -11.98 7.49 0.27
N ALA A 55 -10.75 7.17 -0.14
CA ALA A 55 -9.91 6.24 0.61
C ALA A 55 -9.31 6.95 1.83
N PRO A 56 -9.44 6.42 3.06
CA PRO A 56 -8.74 6.97 4.20
C PRO A 56 -7.22 6.85 3.98
N LEU A 57 -6.50 7.95 4.22
CA LEU A 57 -5.04 7.99 4.20
C LEU A 57 -4.50 7.94 5.63
N ILE A 58 -4.07 6.76 6.06
CA ILE A 58 -3.56 6.50 7.40
C ILE A 58 -2.05 6.72 7.47
N ARG A 59 -1.63 7.76 8.18
CA ARG A 59 -0.22 8.13 8.35
C ARG A 59 0.34 7.47 9.60
N ARG A 60 1.22 6.48 9.44
CA ARG A 60 1.82 5.76 10.57
C ARG A 60 3.10 6.47 11.02
N PRO A 61 3.22 6.94 12.27
CA PRO A 61 4.40 7.67 12.74
C PRO A 61 5.65 6.79 12.89
N GLY A 62 5.50 5.47 12.99
CA GLY A 62 6.63 4.55 13.11
C GLY A 62 6.30 3.07 13.04
N GLN A 63 5.01 2.68 13.02
CA GLN A 63 4.63 1.27 12.88
C GLN A 63 5.05 0.73 11.51
N ILE A 64 5.95 -0.24 11.53
CA ILE A 64 6.47 -0.89 10.33
C ILE A 64 5.37 -1.73 9.69
N ASN A 65 4.81 -2.68 10.44
CA ASN A 65 3.61 -3.41 10.02
C ASN A 65 2.40 -2.47 10.08
N ALA A 66 1.66 -2.37 8.96
CA ALA A 66 0.47 -1.53 8.91
C ALA A 66 -0.64 -2.03 9.85
N MET A 67 -0.74 -3.34 10.06
CA MET A 67 -1.78 -3.96 10.88
C MET A 67 -1.60 -3.69 12.39
N ASP A 68 -0.41 -3.27 12.82
CA ASP A 68 -0.15 -2.83 14.21
C ASP A 68 -0.72 -1.42 14.49
N ASN A 69 -1.15 -0.70 13.44
CA ASN A 69 -1.82 0.58 13.58
C ASN A 69 -3.35 0.37 13.62
N GLU A 70 -3.96 0.68 14.76
CA GLU A 70 -5.41 0.48 14.97
C GLU A 70 -6.28 1.21 13.95
N TYR A 71 -5.88 2.40 13.48
CA TYR A 71 -6.64 3.15 12.48
C TYR A 71 -6.59 2.47 11.11
N PHE A 72 -5.44 1.90 10.73
CA PHE A 72 -5.32 1.11 9.51
C PHE A 72 -6.14 -0.17 9.60
N PHE A 73 -6.02 -0.92 10.70
CA PHE A 73 -6.79 -2.14 10.91
C PHE A 73 -8.30 -1.88 10.87
N ASN A 74 -8.76 -0.86 11.59
CA ASN A 74 -10.18 -0.49 11.60
C ASN A 74 -10.66 -0.01 10.23
N ALA A 75 -9.83 0.71 9.47
CA ALA A 75 -10.17 1.11 8.10
C ALA A 75 -10.33 -0.09 7.16
N VAL A 76 -9.43 -1.08 7.24
CA VAL A 76 -9.55 -2.33 6.47
C VAL A 76 -10.81 -3.08 6.86
N LYS A 77 -11.07 -3.26 8.17
CA LYS A 77 -12.28 -3.93 8.68
C LYS A 77 -13.57 -3.23 8.24
N ALA A 78 -13.59 -1.89 8.26
CA ALA A 78 -14.73 -1.08 7.85
C ALA A 78 -15.10 -1.24 6.36
N THR A 79 -14.20 -1.75 5.52
CA THR A 79 -14.53 -2.06 4.12
C THR A 79 -15.52 -3.21 3.97
N GLY A 80 -15.61 -4.09 4.98
CA GLY A 80 -16.43 -5.31 4.95
C GLY A 80 -15.99 -6.33 3.89
N LYS A 81 -14.75 -6.26 3.40
CA LYS A 81 -14.20 -7.17 2.39
C LYS A 81 -13.32 -8.23 3.05
N ASN A 82 -13.45 -9.48 2.60
CA ASN A 82 -12.58 -10.58 3.04
C ASN A 82 -11.38 -10.78 2.10
N GLN A 83 -11.48 -10.32 0.85
CA GLN A 83 -10.40 -10.33 -0.12
C GLN A 83 -9.67 -8.98 -0.10
N VAL A 84 -8.35 -9.02 0.08
CA VAL A 84 -7.50 -7.82 0.13
C VAL A 84 -6.47 -7.88 -0.99
N ILE A 85 -6.51 -6.87 -1.86
CA ILE A 85 -5.47 -6.64 -2.85
C ILE A 85 -4.46 -5.66 -2.24
N ILE A 86 -3.19 -6.08 -2.12
CA ILE A 86 -2.15 -5.29 -1.46
C ILE A 86 -0.95 -5.04 -2.40
N SER A 87 -0.43 -3.82 -2.35
CA SER A 87 0.78 -3.40 -3.05
C SER A 87 1.50 -2.33 -2.24
N GLY A 88 2.81 -2.16 -2.44
CA GLY A 88 3.57 -1.14 -1.73
C GLY A 88 5.09 -1.32 -1.80
N VAL A 89 5.80 -0.49 -1.04
CA VAL A 89 7.26 -0.46 -0.97
C VAL A 89 7.66 -0.32 0.51
N LEU A 90 8.57 -1.13 1.06
CA LEU A 90 9.28 -2.26 0.45
C LEU A 90 8.47 -3.57 0.54
N THR A 91 8.67 -4.48 -0.41
CA THR A 91 7.86 -5.70 -0.58
C THR A 91 8.00 -6.64 0.61
N GLU A 92 9.21 -6.87 1.09
CA GLU A 92 9.53 -7.80 2.18
C GLU A 92 9.16 -7.28 3.58
N VAL A 93 8.79 -5.99 3.70
CA VAL A 93 8.44 -5.35 4.96
C VAL A 93 7.03 -4.77 4.92
N CYS A 94 6.83 -3.69 4.17
CA CYS A 94 5.59 -2.92 4.15
C CYS A 94 4.45 -3.62 3.40
N VAL A 95 4.75 -4.64 2.60
CA VAL A 95 3.74 -5.50 1.95
C VAL A 95 3.62 -6.83 2.66
N ALA A 96 4.73 -7.53 2.89
CA ALA A 96 4.73 -8.86 3.48
C ALA A 96 4.17 -8.89 4.91
N PHE A 97 4.56 -7.97 5.80
CA PHE A 97 4.10 -7.99 7.19
C PHE A 97 2.58 -7.82 7.31
N PRO A 98 1.96 -6.78 6.72
CA PRO A 98 0.50 -6.66 6.77
C PRO A 98 -0.19 -7.80 6.01
N ALA A 99 0.37 -8.31 4.91
CA ALA A 99 -0.18 -9.47 4.22
C ALA A 99 -0.24 -10.71 5.14
N LEU A 100 0.84 -11.02 5.86
CA LEU A 100 0.89 -12.13 6.81
C LEU A 100 -0.09 -11.93 7.97
N SER A 101 -0.16 -10.73 8.54
CA SER A 101 -1.13 -10.41 9.60
C SER A 101 -2.58 -10.50 9.13
N LEU A 102 -2.87 -10.13 7.87
CA LEU A 102 -4.20 -10.29 7.28
C LEU A 102 -4.54 -11.77 7.06
N ILE A 103 -3.59 -12.58 6.57
CA ILE A 103 -3.76 -14.03 6.42
C ILE A 103 -4.04 -14.69 7.78
N GLU A 104 -3.28 -14.32 8.82
CA GLU A 104 -3.50 -14.81 10.19
C GLU A 104 -4.89 -14.47 10.71
N GLN A 105 -5.45 -13.33 10.28
CA GLN A 105 -6.82 -12.90 10.61
C GLN A 105 -7.90 -13.48 9.68
N GLY A 106 -7.55 -14.39 8.77
CA GLY A 106 -8.49 -15.10 7.91
C GLY A 106 -8.91 -14.37 6.63
N TYR A 107 -8.17 -13.34 6.21
CA TYR A 107 -8.38 -12.68 4.92
C TYR A 107 -7.72 -13.45 3.77
N ASP A 108 -8.34 -13.40 2.58
CA ASP A 108 -7.71 -13.84 1.35
C ASP A 108 -6.86 -12.69 0.78
N VAL A 109 -5.53 -12.85 0.77
CA VAL A 109 -4.61 -11.78 0.37
C VAL A 109 -4.03 -12.02 -1.01
N PHE A 110 -4.14 -11.02 -1.88
CA PHE A 110 -3.64 -11.00 -3.25
C PHE A 110 -2.58 -9.91 -3.38
N VAL A 111 -1.31 -10.30 -3.54
CA VAL A 111 -0.19 -9.36 -3.68
C VAL A 111 0.00 -8.98 -5.14
N VAL A 112 0.03 -7.68 -5.43
CA VAL A 112 0.32 -7.15 -6.78
C VAL A 112 1.82 -6.88 -6.89
N THR A 113 2.56 -7.89 -7.36
CA THR A 113 4.03 -7.91 -7.31
C THR A 113 4.68 -6.86 -8.21
N ASP A 114 4.09 -6.56 -9.36
CA ASP A 114 4.58 -5.54 -10.31
C ASP A 114 4.23 -4.10 -9.89
N ALA A 115 3.28 -3.94 -8.96
CA ALA A 115 3.01 -2.69 -8.23
C ALA A 115 3.68 -2.66 -6.85
N SER A 116 4.56 -3.62 -6.55
CA SER A 116 5.36 -3.66 -5.33
C SER A 116 6.84 -3.52 -5.69
N GLY A 117 7.62 -2.92 -4.78
CA GLY A 117 9.04 -2.67 -5.01
C GLY A 117 9.88 -3.10 -3.82
N THR A 118 11.12 -3.51 -4.07
CA THR A 118 12.13 -3.77 -3.04
C THR A 118 13.52 -3.34 -3.54
N PHE A 119 14.56 -3.55 -2.74
CA PHE A 119 15.95 -3.37 -3.15
C PHE A 119 16.28 -4.27 -4.37
N LYS A 120 17.28 -3.86 -5.14
CA LYS A 120 17.89 -4.73 -6.15
C LYS A 120 18.97 -5.59 -5.52
#